data_AF-A0AAD6Q811-F1
#
_entry.id   AF-A0AAD6Q811-F1
#
_cell.length_a   1.000
_cell.length_b   1.000
_cell.length_c   1.000
_cell.angle_alpha   90.00
_cell.angle_beta   90.00
_cell.angle_gamma   90.00
#
_symmetry.space_group_name_H-M   'P 1'
#
loop_
_entity.id
_entity.type
_entity.pdbx_description
1 polymer ?
#
loop_
_entity_poly.entity_id
_entity_poly.type
_entity_poly.pdbx_seq_one_letter_code
_entity_poly.pdbx_strand_id
1 'polypeptide(L)'
;MGKYGLFDLEKHFAFYGAYHSNPINILIHMIFVWPIFFATSLILYFTPPLFNLPQVELSLFGSNDVVLFLNIGFFLVIIYALFYICLDPKAGSLAALFCVVVLWLAGLDSLLLGRRPVLIVNHMFPVGNISYFTSRCILFQSNIARLEKCRTLDLNGSIEVDGGSNLKKYHKVLRVGSKQQIVLQVVLVAQIICWTGQFIGHGVFEKRAPALLDNLVQAFVMAPFFVLLEALQTSFGYEPYPGFHVSVQAKIDAEIKEWKEKKLKLLS
;
A
#
# COMPACT_ATOMS: atom_id res chain seq x y z
N MET A 1 30.18 7.01 11.40
CA MET A 1 30.34 7.64 10.07
C MET A 1 29.05 8.36 9.76
N GLY A 2 29.04 9.70 9.80
CA GLY A 2 27.84 10.48 9.50
C GLY A 2 27.47 10.30 8.04
N LYS A 3 26.29 9.75 7.76
CA LYS A 3 25.72 9.73 6.42
C LYS A 3 25.21 11.14 6.14
N TYR A 4 25.71 11.78 5.10
CA TYR A 4 25.35 13.16 4.74
C TYR A 4 24.17 13.16 3.75
N GLY A 5 23.24 14.11 3.89
CA GLY A 5 22.15 14.32 2.94
C GLY A 5 20.95 13.39 3.14
N LEU A 6 20.42 12.80 2.06
CA LEU A 6 19.20 11.96 2.05
C LEU A 6 19.27 10.74 2.98
N PHE A 7 20.49 10.31 3.33
CA PHE A 7 20.72 9.16 4.19
C PHE A 7 21.07 9.54 5.64
N ASP A 8 20.90 10.81 6.02
CA ASP A 8 21.07 11.28 7.39
C ASP A 8 19.90 10.80 8.26
N LEU A 9 20.06 9.58 8.78
CA LEU A 9 19.05 8.91 9.58
C LEU A 9 18.68 9.75 10.82
N GLU A 10 19.66 10.31 11.52
CA GLU A 10 19.40 11.09 12.73
C GLU A 10 18.54 12.32 12.42
N LYS A 11 18.89 13.07 11.36
CA LYS A 11 18.16 14.27 11.00
C LYS A 11 16.72 13.94 10.61
N HIS A 12 16.52 12.94 9.76
CA HIS A 12 15.19 12.61 9.28
C HIS A 12 14.32 11.97 10.37
N PHE A 13 14.91 11.16 11.24
CA PHE A 13 14.21 10.55 12.38
C PHE A 13 13.91 11.58 13.47
N ALA A 14 14.81 12.52 13.75
CA ALA A 14 14.54 13.63 14.67
C ALA A 14 13.42 14.55 14.14
N PHE A 15 13.41 14.83 12.84
CA PHE A 15 12.30 15.54 12.21
C PHE A 15 10.99 14.78 12.41
N TYR A 16 10.97 13.46 12.23
CA TYR A 16 9.79 12.64 12.52
C TYR A 16 9.36 12.74 13.99
N GLY A 17 10.27 12.54 14.95
CA GLY A 17 9.99 12.62 16.39
C GLY A 17 9.46 13.98 16.84
N ALA A 18 9.89 15.07 16.21
CA ALA A 18 9.41 16.42 16.52
C ALA A 18 7.92 16.66 16.17
N TYR A 19 7.31 15.82 15.33
CA TYR A 19 5.88 15.85 15.01
C TYR A 19 5.05 14.80 15.76
N HIS A 20 5.71 13.87 16.46
CA HIS A 20 5.06 12.75 17.16
C HIS A 20 5.59 12.70 18.59
N SER A 21 5.13 13.62 19.44
CA SER A 21 5.53 13.69 20.84
C SER A 21 4.58 12.94 21.77
N ASN A 22 3.33 12.72 21.34
CA ASN A 22 2.31 12.06 22.14
C ASN A 22 2.35 10.53 21.95
N PRO A 23 2.44 9.72 23.02
CA PRO A 23 2.55 8.27 22.91
C PRO A 23 1.33 7.62 22.24
N ILE A 24 0.14 8.21 22.36
CA ILE A 24 -1.08 7.72 21.70
C ILE A 24 -0.97 7.96 20.18
N ASN A 25 -0.46 9.12 19.78
CA ASN A 25 -0.24 9.42 18.36
C ASN A 25 0.82 8.46 17.78
N ILE A 26 1.93 8.24 18.47
CA ILE A 26 2.96 7.27 18.06
C ILE A 26 2.32 5.88 17.89
N LEU A 27 1.47 5.44 18.81
CA LEU A 27 0.76 4.16 18.70
C LEU A 27 -0.18 4.08 17.49
N ILE A 28 -0.95 5.13 17.23
CA ILE A 28 -1.80 5.24 16.02
C ILE A 28 -0.93 5.10 14.77
N HIS A 29 0.25 5.73 14.75
CA HIS A 29 1.20 5.63 13.67
C HIS A 29 1.77 4.22 13.51
N MET A 30 2.14 3.56 14.61
CA MET A 30 2.58 2.17 14.63
C MET A 30 1.56 1.20 14.06
N ILE A 31 0.28 1.39 14.39
CA ILE A 31 -0.79 0.48 13.97
C ILE A 31 -1.18 0.69 12.52
N PHE A 32 -1.28 1.93 12.03
CA PHE A 32 -1.91 2.22 10.73
C PHE A 32 -0.94 2.45 9.57
N VAL A 33 0.34 2.82 9.80
CA VAL A 33 1.28 3.09 8.69
C VAL A 33 1.59 1.83 7.87
N TRP A 34 1.84 0.70 8.53
CA TRP A 34 2.12 -0.57 7.84
C TRP A 34 0.93 -1.10 7.02
N PRO A 35 -0.30 -1.11 7.54
CA PRO A 35 -1.49 -1.39 6.75
C PRO A 35 -1.69 -0.44 5.55
N ILE A 36 -1.43 0.86 5.71
CA ILE A 36 -1.48 1.83 4.59
C ILE A 36 -0.46 1.44 3.51
N PHE A 37 0.79 1.17 3.89
CA PHE A 37 1.84 0.76 2.96
C PHE A 37 1.47 -0.53 2.22
N PHE A 38 0.95 -1.52 2.94
CA PHE A 38 0.48 -2.78 2.37
C PHE A 38 -0.68 -2.57 1.39
N ALA A 39 -1.70 -1.84 1.79
CA ALA A 39 -2.86 -1.55 0.97
C ALA A 39 -2.48 -0.77 -0.30
N THR A 40 -1.58 0.20 -0.21
CA THR A 40 -1.06 0.94 -1.38
C THR A 40 -0.31 0.01 -2.32
N SER A 41 0.54 -0.87 -1.77
CA SER A 41 1.30 -1.85 -2.56
C SER A 41 0.37 -2.84 -3.29
N LEU A 42 -0.71 -3.28 -2.64
CA LEU A 42 -1.74 -4.12 -3.28
C LEU A 42 -2.46 -3.39 -4.41
N ILE A 43 -2.86 -2.13 -4.21
CA ILE A 43 -3.49 -1.33 -5.26
C ILE A 43 -2.54 -1.22 -6.47
N LEU A 44 -1.27 -0.92 -6.23
CA LEU A 44 -0.25 -0.81 -7.28
C LEU A 44 0.05 -2.16 -7.94
N TYR A 45 -0.14 -3.26 -7.25
CA TYR A 45 0.01 -4.60 -7.82
C TYR A 45 -1.06 -4.91 -8.87
N PHE A 46 -2.26 -4.33 -8.76
CA PHE A 46 -3.30 -4.46 -9.79
C PHE A 46 -3.02 -3.66 -11.07
N THR A 47 -1.92 -2.88 -11.12
CA THR A 47 -1.49 -2.21 -12.37
C THR A 47 -1.04 -3.22 -13.42
N PRO A 48 -1.23 -2.93 -14.73
CA PRO A 48 -0.78 -3.84 -15.78
C PRO A 48 0.76 -3.98 -15.76
N PRO A 49 1.31 -5.11 -16.23
CA PRO A 49 2.75 -5.29 -16.38
C PRO A 49 3.34 -4.21 -17.28
N LEU A 50 4.49 -3.65 -16.86
CA LEU A 50 5.18 -2.64 -17.66
C LEU A 50 5.85 -3.23 -18.89
N PHE A 51 6.27 -4.50 -18.80
CA PHE A 51 6.98 -5.21 -19.85
C PHE A 51 6.27 -6.52 -20.17
N ASN A 52 6.12 -6.82 -21.46
CA ASN A 52 5.64 -8.12 -21.96
C ASN A 52 6.78 -9.15 -21.91
N LEU A 53 7.34 -9.39 -20.73
CA LEU A 53 8.38 -10.38 -20.52
C LEU A 53 7.78 -11.78 -20.33
N PRO A 54 8.49 -12.84 -20.72
CA PRO A 54 8.08 -14.21 -20.44
C PRO A 54 7.88 -14.39 -18.92
N GLN A 55 6.90 -15.21 -18.55
CA GLN A 55 6.58 -15.50 -17.15
C GLN A 55 7.80 -16.13 -16.48
N VAL A 56 8.39 -15.43 -15.52
CA VAL A 56 9.46 -15.98 -14.68
C VAL A 56 8.79 -16.67 -13.51
N GLU A 57 8.86 -17.99 -13.51
CA GLU A 57 8.40 -18.84 -12.42
C GLU A 57 9.51 -18.95 -11.38
N LEU A 58 9.29 -18.36 -10.20
CA LEU A 58 10.27 -18.39 -9.11
C LEU A 58 9.76 -19.31 -8.00
N SER A 59 10.29 -20.53 -7.94
CA SER A 59 9.92 -21.52 -6.93
C SER A 59 10.63 -21.25 -5.60
N LEU A 60 10.14 -20.27 -4.84
CA LEU A 60 10.55 -20.06 -3.45
C LEU A 60 9.74 -21.01 -2.56
N PHE A 61 10.43 -21.99 -1.94
CA PHE A 61 9.87 -23.03 -1.06
C PHE A 61 9.11 -24.19 -1.70
N GLY A 62 9.45 -24.58 -2.94
CA GLY A 62 9.10 -25.90 -3.49
C GLY A 62 7.61 -26.22 -3.59
N SER A 63 6.74 -25.22 -3.50
CA SER A 63 5.29 -25.39 -3.56
C SER A 63 4.66 -24.16 -4.20
N ASN A 64 4.32 -24.32 -5.48
CA ASN A 64 3.66 -23.38 -6.39
C ASN A 64 4.57 -22.42 -7.18
N ASP A 65 4.35 -22.38 -8.48
CA ASP A 65 4.99 -21.47 -9.42
C ASP A 65 4.56 -20.03 -9.10
N VAL A 66 5.41 -19.29 -8.39
CA VAL A 66 5.17 -17.86 -8.18
C VAL A 66 5.48 -17.16 -9.51
N VAL A 67 4.41 -16.85 -10.25
CA VAL A 67 4.53 -16.06 -11.46
C VAL A 67 4.84 -14.62 -11.07
N LEU A 68 6.06 -14.18 -11.34
CA LEU A 68 6.50 -12.83 -11.06
C LEU A 68 5.95 -11.87 -12.13
N PHE A 69 5.08 -10.94 -11.74
CA PHE A 69 4.60 -9.88 -12.62
C PHE A 69 5.36 -8.59 -12.33
N LEU A 70 6.10 -8.10 -13.34
CA LEU A 70 6.87 -6.86 -13.29
C LEU A 70 5.93 -5.64 -13.44
N ASN A 71 5.15 -5.41 -12.40
CA ASN A 71 4.24 -4.27 -12.26
C ASN A 71 4.98 -3.10 -11.59
N ILE A 72 4.41 -1.89 -11.67
CA ILE A 72 4.98 -0.70 -11.01
C ILE A 72 5.19 -0.95 -9.51
N GLY A 73 4.22 -1.61 -8.86
CA GLY A 73 4.31 -1.97 -7.44
C GLY A 73 5.52 -2.85 -7.10
N PHE A 74 5.92 -3.75 -8.00
CA PHE A 74 7.08 -4.62 -7.77
C PHE A 74 8.39 -3.82 -7.72
N PHE A 75 8.63 -2.94 -8.69
CA PHE A 75 9.81 -2.09 -8.72
C PHE A 75 9.83 -1.12 -7.54
N LEU A 76 8.66 -0.56 -7.19
CA LEU A 76 8.55 0.35 -6.05
C LEU A 76 8.96 -0.36 -4.75
N VAL A 77 8.47 -1.57 -4.49
CA VAL A 77 8.83 -2.30 -3.27
C VAL A 77 10.33 -2.66 -3.22
N ILE A 78 10.95 -2.99 -4.37
CA ILE A 78 12.41 -3.21 -4.43
C ILE A 78 13.17 -1.93 -4.10
N ILE A 79 12.77 -0.80 -4.67
CA ILE A 79 13.40 0.50 -4.40
C ILE A 79 13.29 0.83 -2.91
N TYR A 80 12.12 0.62 -2.30
CA TYR A 80 11.90 0.82 -0.86
C TYR A 80 12.80 -0.10 -0.03
N ALA A 81 12.87 -1.40 -0.36
CA ALA A 81 13.71 -2.36 0.36
C ALA A 81 15.20 -1.98 0.31
N LEU A 82 15.73 -1.65 -0.86
CA LEU A 82 17.11 -1.21 -1.03
C LEU A 82 17.38 0.10 -0.27
N PHE A 83 16.47 1.05 -0.38
CA PHE A 83 16.58 2.33 0.31
C PHE A 83 16.63 2.16 1.84
N TYR A 84 15.80 1.29 2.41
CA TYR A 84 15.79 1.02 3.85
C TYR A 84 17.06 0.32 4.33
N ILE A 85 17.59 -0.64 3.56
CA ILE A 85 18.89 -1.27 3.86
C ILE A 85 20.01 -0.23 3.83
N CYS A 86 19.96 0.71 2.88
CA CYS A 86 20.93 1.81 2.80
C CYS A 86 20.82 2.79 3.97
N LEU A 87 19.65 2.97 4.60
CA LEU A 87 19.47 3.83 5.79
C LEU A 87 20.07 3.19 7.03
N ASP A 88 19.67 1.96 7.34
CA ASP A 88 20.25 1.16 8.42
C ASP A 88 20.31 -0.31 7.99
N PRO A 89 21.48 -0.97 7.99
CA PRO A 89 21.57 -2.36 7.52
C PRO A 89 20.75 -3.37 8.34
N LYS A 90 20.54 -3.15 9.65
CA LYS A 90 19.85 -4.13 10.52
C LYS A 90 18.35 -3.92 10.48
N ALA A 91 17.87 -2.73 10.86
CA ALA A 91 16.46 -2.36 10.80
C ALA A 91 15.94 -2.35 9.35
N GLY A 92 16.77 -1.92 8.40
CA GLY A 92 16.45 -1.93 6.98
C GLY A 92 16.32 -3.33 6.40
N SER A 93 17.12 -4.29 6.84
CA SER A 93 16.94 -5.70 6.45
C SER A 93 15.61 -6.27 6.96
N LEU A 94 15.17 -5.89 8.17
CA LEU A 94 13.86 -6.27 8.68
C LEU A 94 12.72 -5.61 7.89
N ALA A 95 12.85 -4.32 7.55
CA ALA A 95 11.87 -3.64 6.69
C ALA A 95 11.80 -4.26 5.29
N ALA A 96 12.95 -4.66 4.74
CA ALA A 96 13.03 -5.37 3.46
C ALA A 96 12.35 -6.75 3.53
N LEU A 97 12.48 -7.46 4.66
CA LEU A 97 11.75 -8.71 4.88
C LEU A 97 10.23 -8.48 4.84
N PHE A 98 9.72 -7.45 5.52
CA PHE A 98 8.29 -7.08 5.43
C PHE A 98 7.88 -6.79 3.99
N CYS A 99 8.68 -6.02 3.25
CA CYS A 99 8.45 -5.72 1.83
C CYS A 99 8.35 -7.00 0.97
N VAL A 100 9.23 -7.97 1.18
CA VAL A 100 9.19 -9.27 0.49
C VAL A 100 7.93 -10.06 0.86
N VAL A 101 7.55 -10.07 2.14
CA VAL A 101 6.29 -10.70 2.59
C VAL A 101 5.09 -10.04 1.92
N VAL A 102 5.06 -8.71 1.81
CA VAL A 102 4.01 -7.98 1.08
C VAL A 102 3.92 -8.43 -0.38
N LEU A 103 5.05 -8.54 -1.08
CA LEU A 103 5.09 -9.03 -2.46
C LEU A 103 4.59 -10.47 -2.58
N TRP A 104 4.97 -11.33 -1.64
CA TRP A 104 4.56 -12.72 -1.61
C TRP A 104 3.05 -12.85 -1.40
N LEU A 105 2.48 -12.11 -0.44
CA LEU A 105 1.04 -12.07 -0.18
C LEU A 105 0.25 -11.53 -1.39
N ALA A 106 0.74 -10.46 -2.03
CA ALA A 106 0.16 -9.94 -3.27
C ALA A 106 0.21 -10.97 -4.42
N GLY A 107 1.27 -11.78 -4.48
CA GLY A 107 1.41 -12.91 -5.40
C GLY A 107 0.43 -14.04 -5.10
N LEU A 108 0.20 -14.38 -3.83
CA LEU A 108 -0.69 -15.46 -3.40
C LEU A 108 -2.16 -15.19 -3.78
N ASP A 109 -2.62 -13.95 -3.66
CA ASP A 109 -3.95 -13.53 -4.13
C ASP A 109 -4.16 -13.85 -5.61
N SER A 110 -3.10 -13.77 -6.40
CA SER A 110 -3.17 -14.08 -7.83
C SER A 110 -3.34 -15.57 -8.14
N LEU A 111 -2.87 -16.42 -7.24
CA LEU A 111 -3.08 -17.87 -7.27
C LEU A 111 -4.51 -18.22 -6.81
N LEU A 112 -4.99 -17.59 -5.74
CA LEU A 112 -6.34 -17.77 -5.19
C LEU A 112 -7.45 -17.22 -6.11
N LEU A 113 -7.16 -16.17 -6.88
CA LEU A 113 -8.10 -15.50 -7.77
C LEU A 113 -8.05 -15.97 -9.24
N GLY A 114 -7.16 -16.91 -9.61
CA GLY A 114 -7.16 -17.57 -10.93
C GLY A 114 -6.93 -16.60 -12.10
N ARG A 115 -5.73 -16.03 -12.18
CA ARG A 115 -5.32 -14.94 -13.08
C ARG A 115 -5.77 -14.97 -14.56
N ARG A 116 -6.27 -13.80 -15.00
CA ARG A 116 -5.72 -12.98 -16.11
C ARG A 116 -5.76 -11.49 -15.71
N PRO A 117 -4.62 -10.79 -15.56
CA PRO A 117 -4.57 -9.40 -15.03
C PRO A 117 -4.97 -8.29 -16.04
N VAL A 118 -5.47 -8.65 -17.22
CA VAL A 118 -5.53 -7.71 -18.36
C VAL A 118 -6.87 -6.99 -18.49
N LEU A 119 -7.98 -7.50 -17.94
CA LEU A 119 -9.30 -7.02 -18.38
C LEU A 119 -9.94 -5.89 -17.57
N ILE A 120 -9.47 -5.57 -16.35
CA ILE A 120 -10.25 -4.68 -15.47
C ILE A 120 -9.62 -3.29 -15.30
N VAL A 121 -8.33 -3.08 -15.55
CA VAL A 121 -7.78 -1.70 -15.44
C VAL A 121 -8.38 -0.78 -16.52
N ASN A 122 -8.59 -1.28 -17.74
CA ASN A 122 -9.30 -0.56 -18.81
C ASN A 122 -10.80 -0.36 -18.52
N HIS A 123 -11.38 -1.09 -17.55
CA HIS A 123 -12.78 -0.96 -17.16
C HIS A 123 -12.98 -0.15 -15.86
N MET A 124 -11.94 -0.01 -15.03
CA MET A 124 -12.02 0.65 -13.72
C MET A 124 -11.55 2.10 -13.75
N PHE A 125 -10.68 2.48 -14.70
CA PHE A 125 -10.18 3.85 -14.85
C PHE A 125 -9.99 4.26 -16.32
N PRO A 126 -11.05 4.53 -17.10
CA PRO A 126 -10.89 5.32 -18.31
C PRO A 126 -10.75 6.79 -17.89
N VAL A 127 -9.55 7.32 -18.07
CA VAL A 127 -9.29 8.76 -17.99
C VAL A 127 -10.15 9.45 -19.06
N GLY A 128 -11.12 10.27 -18.63
CA GLY A 128 -11.85 11.20 -19.49
C GLY A 128 -13.36 10.92 -19.64
N ASN A 129 -14.16 11.89 -19.22
CA ASN A 129 -15.60 12.08 -19.42
C ASN A 129 -16.59 11.26 -18.56
N ILE A 130 -17.12 11.95 -17.54
CA ILE A 130 -18.24 11.54 -16.66
C ILE A 130 -19.49 11.08 -17.45
N SER A 131 -19.69 11.56 -18.69
CA SER A 131 -20.82 11.13 -19.53
C SER A 131 -20.74 9.68 -20.04
N TYR A 132 -19.56 9.03 -20.00
CA TYR A 132 -19.38 7.63 -20.41
C TYR A 132 -19.73 6.62 -19.30
N PHE A 133 -19.81 7.07 -18.04
CA PHE A 133 -20.04 6.21 -16.87
C PHE A 133 -21.45 5.61 -16.87
N THR A 134 -22.47 6.44 -17.13
CA THR A 134 -23.88 6.03 -17.09
C THR A 134 -24.22 5.04 -18.21
N SER A 135 -23.75 5.29 -19.43
CA SER A 135 -24.09 4.46 -20.61
C SER A 135 -23.49 3.05 -20.56
N ARG A 136 -22.29 2.87 -19.96
CA ARG A 136 -21.66 1.55 -19.84
C ARG A 136 -22.12 0.77 -18.61
N CYS A 137 -22.50 1.42 -17.51
CA CYS A 137 -23.23 0.75 -16.43
C CYS A 137 -24.56 0.19 -16.92
N ILE A 138 -25.28 0.93 -17.77
CA ILE A 138 -26.51 0.46 -18.43
C ILE A 138 -26.21 -0.71 -19.39
N LEU A 139 -25.12 -0.68 -20.14
CA LEU A 139 -24.74 -1.79 -21.05
C LEU A 139 -24.24 -3.05 -20.30
N PHE A 140 -23.56 -2.88 -19.17
CA PHE A 140 -23.13 -3.98 -18.32
C PHE A 140 -24.32 -4.60 -17.56
N GLN A 141 -25.20 -3.78 -16.98
CA GLN A 141 -26.47 -4.25 -16.39
C GLN A 141 -27.40 -4.87 -17.45
N SER A 142 -27.47 -4.31 -18.66
CA SER A 142 -28.25 -4.85 -19.76
C SER A 142 -27.73 -6.22 -20.22
N ASN A 143 -26.40 -6.40 -20.27
CA ASN A 143 -25.80 -7.70 -20.58
C ASN A 143 -25.95 -8.72 -19.42
N ILE A 144 -25.90 -8.29 -18.16
CA ILE A 144 -26.21 -9.13 -16.99
C ILE A 144 -27.68 -9.57 -17.02
N ALA A 145 -28.61 -8.65 -17.30
CA ALA A 145 -30.04 -8.95 -17.45
C ALA A 145 -30.30 -9.88 -18.64
N ARG A 146 -29.57 -9.74 -19.75
CA ARG A 146 -29.63 -10.66 -20.90
C ARG A 146 -29.14 -12.06 -20.54
N LEU A 147 -28.12 -12.17 -19.70
CA LEU A 147 -27.59 -13.45 -19.23
C LEU A 147 -28.50 -14.12 -18.19
N GLU A 148 -29.16 -13.35 -17.32
CA GLU A 148 -30.21 -13.87 -16.43
C GLU A 148 -31.46 -14.32 -17.21
N LYS A 149 -31.80 -13.61 -18.30
CA LYS A 149 -32.85 -14.03 -19.23
C LYS A 149 -32.50 -15.31 -19.99
N CYS A 150 -31.23 -15.51 -20.38
CA CYS A 150 -30.79 -16.78 -20.96
C CYS A 150 -30.80 -17.93 -19.92
N ARG A 151 -30.42 -17.67 -18.67
CA ARG A 151 -30.47 -18.68 -17.58
C ARG A 151 -31.91 -19.13 -17.27
N THR A 152 -32.88 -18.24 -17.35
CA THR A 152 -34.30 -18.58 -17.14
C THR A 152 -34.93 -19.31 -18.34
N LEU A 153 -34.39 -19.14 -19.55
CA LEU A 153 -34.76 -19.92 -20.74
C LEU A 153 -34.19 -21.36 -20.69
N ASP A 154 -32.96 -21.55 -20.21
CA ASP A 154 -32.34 -22.89 -20.06
C ASP A 154 -33.06 -23.78 -19.02
N LEU A 155 -33.76 -23.20 -18.04
CA LEU A 155 -34.52 -23.97 -17.04
C LEU A 155 -35.86 -24.52 -17.57
N ASN A 156 -36.37 -23.99 -18.68
CA ASN A 156 -37.68 -24.35 -19.25
C ASN A 156 -37.59 -25.03 -20.63
N GLY A 157 -36.40 -25.20 -21.20
CA GLY A 157 -36.25 -25.79 -22.53
C GLY A 157 -34.95 -26.58 -22.66
N SER A 158 -35.09 -27.89 -22.85
CA SER A 158 -34.04 -28.80 -23.26
C SER A 158 -33.55 -28.44 -24.67
N ILE A 159 -32.49 -27.63 -24.77
CA ILE A 159 -31.66 -27.53 -25.97
C ILE A 159 -30.22 -27.78 -25.54
N GLU A 160 -29.72 -28.97 -25.87
CA GLU A 160 -28.29 -29.29 -25.88
C GLU A 160 -27.61 -28.36 -26.89
N VAL A 161 -27.05 -27.25 -26.42
CA VAL A 161 -26.09 -26.46 -27.19
C VAL A 161 -24.70 -26.86 -26.69
N ASP A 162 -23.82 -27.19 -27.63
CA ASP A 162 -22.38 -27.40 -27.51
C ASP A 162 -21.63 -26.11 -27.06
N GLY A 163 -22.16 -25.43 -26.03
CA GLY A 163 -21.76 -24.14 -25.48
C GLY A 163 -21.30 -24.20 -24.03
N GLY A 164 -21.22 -25.41 -23.45
CA GLY A 164 -20.86 -25.62 -22.04
C GLY A 164 -19.44 -25.16 -21.68
N SER A 165 -18.49 -25.21 -22.62
CA SER A 165 -17.10 -24.76 -22.38
C SER A 165 -17.00 -23.22 -22.32
N ASN A 166 -17.69 -22.53 -23.23
CA ASN A 166 -17.71 -21.07 -23.29
C ASN A 166 -18.53 -20.47 -22.15
N LEU A 167 -19.67 -21.05 -21.78
CA LEU A 167 -20.47 -20.57 -20.65
C LEU A 167 -19.72 -20.72 -19.31
N LYS A 168 -19.04 -21.85 -19.09
CA LYS A 168 -18.16 -22.05 -17.93
C LYS A 168 -17.00 -21.04 -17.91
N LYS A 169 -16.45 -20.69 -19.07
CA LYS A 169 -15.41 -19.67 -19.21
C LYS A 169 -15.93 -18.28 -18.83
N TYR A 170 -17.10 -17.87 -19.32
CA TYR A 170 -17.71 -16.58 -18.95
C TYR A 170 -18.08 -16.51 -17.46
N HIS A 171 -18.69 -17.56 -16.91
CA HIS A 171 -18.99 -17.65 -15.47
C HIS A 171 -17.72 -17.56 -14.62
N LYS A 172 -16.62 -18.19 -15.04
CA LYS A 172 -15.31 -18.09 -14.38
C LYS A 172 -14.76 -16.66 -14.44
N VAL A 173 -14.81 -16.01 -15.61
CA VAL A 173 -14.35 -14.61 -15.78
C VAL A 173 -15.17 -13.63 -14.93
N LEU A 174 -16.50 -13.75 -14.92
CA LEU A 174 -17.40 -12.92 -14.11
C LEU A 174 -17.14 -13.11 -12.61
N ARG A 175 -16.96 -14.35 -12.15
CA ARG A 175 -16.65 -14.67 -10.75
C ARG A 175 -15.28 -14.16 -10.31
N VAL A 176 -14.28 -14.16 -11.19
CA VAL A 176 -12.94 -13.60 -10.89
C VAL A 176 -12.99 -12.08 -10.81
N GLY A 177 -13.72 -11.43 -11.74
CA GLY A 177 -13.91 -9.98 -11.71
C GLY A 177 -14.63 -9.48 -10.46
N SER A 178 -15.67 -10.19 -10.01
CA SER A 178 -16.38 -9.83 -8.77
C SER A 178 -15.50 -9.96 -7.53
N LYS A 179 -14.62 -10.97 -7.46
CA LYS A 179 -13.71 -11.13 -6.31
C LYS A 179 -12.63 -10.05 -6.25
N GLN A 180 -12.04 -9.68 -7.39
CA GLN A 180 -11.04 -8.60 -7.44
C GLN A 180 -11.63 -7.24 -7.07
N GLN A 181 -12.88 -6.98 -7.50
CA GLN A 181 -13.59 -5.77 -7.13
C GLN A 181 -13.82 -5.69 -5.61
N ILE A 182 -14.20 -6.80 -4.98
CA ILE A 182 -14.37 -6.87 -3.51
C ILE A 182 -13.04 -6.61 -2.80
N VAL A 183 -11.94 -7.22 -3.25
CA VAL A 183 -10.61 -6.99 -2.66
C VAL A 183 -10.23 -5.51 -2.76
N LEU A 184 -10.37 -4.88 -3.93
CA LEU A 184 -10.04 -3.46 -4.07
C LEU A 184 -10.94 -2.57 -3.18
N GLN A 185 -12.23 -2.88 -3.09
CA GLN A 185 -13.16 -2.16 -2.20
C GLN A 185 -12.72 -2.25 -0.74
N VAL A 186 -12.37 -3.45 -0.27
CA VAL A 186 -11.88 -3.66 1.11
C VAL A 186 -10.59 -2.87 1.33
N VAL A 187 -9.65 -2.92 0.39
CA VAL A 187 -8.36 -2.21 0.48
C VAL A 187 -8.55 -0.70 0.48
N LEU A 188 -9.47 -0.16 -0.33
CA LEU A 188 -9.81 1.27 -0.36
C LEU A 188 -10.50 1.74 0.94
N VAL A 189 -11.43 0.94 1.47
CA VAL A 189 -12.06 1.23 2.76
C VAL A 189 -11.01 1.23 3.88
N ALA A 190 -10.10 0.25 3.88
CA ALA A 190 -9.00 0.20 4.83
C ALA A 190 -8.10 1.44 4.73
N GLN A 191 -7.76 1.91 3.52
CA GLN A 191 -7.02 3.16 3.32
C GLN A 191 -7.72 4.34 4.01
N ILE A 192 -9.02 4.53 3.73
CA ILE A 192 -9.78 5.65 4.30
C ILE A 192 -9.77 5.59 5.83
N ILE A 193 -10.01 4.42 6.42
CA ILE A 193 -10.02 4.24 7.88
C ILE A 193 -8.63 4.54 8.47
N CYS A 194 -7.58 3.98 7.89
CA CYS A 194 -6.23 4.14 8.41
C CYS A 194 -5.75 5.60 8.32
N TRP A 195 -5.97 6.26 7.17
CA TRP A 195 -5.66 7.68 7.00
C TRP A 195 -6.45 8.58 7.95
N THR A 196 -7.73 8.28 8.15
CA THR A 196 -8.55 9.01 9.12
C THR A 196 -7.96 8.91 10.52
N GLY A 197 -7.51 7.70 10.92
CA GLY A 197 -6.80 7.49 12.18
C GLY A 197 -5.53 8.34 12.31
N GLN A 198 -4.70 8.39 11.26
CA GLN A 198 -3.47 9.20 11.21
C GLN A 198 -3.75 10.70 11.38
N PHE A 199 -4.76 11.23 10.66
CA PHE A 199 -5.13 12.64 10.77
C PHE A 199 -5.74 12.99 12.13
N ILE A 200 -6.53 12.07 12.73
CA ILE A 200 -7.03 12.22 14.10
C ILE A 200 -5.86 12.24 15.09
N GLY A 201 -4.87 11.36 14.91
CA GLY A 201 -3.62 11.33 15.65
C GLY A 201 -2.99 12.73 15.76
N HIS A 202 -2.67 13.32 14.61
CA HIS A 202 -2.08 14.65 14.55
C HIS A 202 -3.02 15.78 15.01
N GLY A 203 -4.29 15.74 14.60
CA GLY A 203 -5.24 16.82 14.89
C GLY A 203 -5.64 16.91 16.36
N VAL A 204 -5.93 15.77 16.99
CA VAL A 204 -6.45 15.71 18.37
C VAL A 204 -5.32 15.66 19.39
N PHE A 205 -4.31 14.82 19.17
CA PHE A 205 -3.28 14.56 20.18
C PHE A 205 -2.08 15.50 20.06
N GLU A 206 -1.57 15.73 18.85
CA GLU A 206 -0.44 16.65 18.62
C GLU A 206 -0.88 18.11 18.50
N LYS A 207 -2.13 18.35 18.08
CA LYS A 207 -2.68 19.69 17.76
C LYS A 207 -1.76 20.46 16.80
N ARG A 208 -1.11 19.72 15.91
CA ARG A 208 -0.14 20.22 14.92
C ARG A 208 -0.50 19.65 13.55
N ALA A 209 -0.22 20.42 12.51
CA ALA A 209 -0.33 19.93 11.14
C ALA A 209 0.58 18.72 10.92
N PRO A 210 0.15 17.73 10.13
CA PRO A 210 0.97 16.56 9.83
C PRO A 210 2.18 16.95 8.98
N ALA A 211 3.30 16.27 9.20
CA ALA A 211 4.56 16.48 8.45
C ALA A 211 4.41 16.28 6.92
N LEU A 212 3.32 15.65 6.48
CA LEU A 212 2.93 15.53 5.07
C LEU A 212 2.86 16.88 4.35
N LEU A 213 2.45 17.94 5.07
CA LEU A 213 2.34 19.28 4.49
C LEU A 213 3.69 20.00 4.38
N ASP A 214 4.69 19.57 5.15
CA ASP A 214 6.03 20.18 5.16
C ASP A 214 7.01 19.44 4.24
N ASN A 215 6.93 18.11 4.16
CA ASN A 215 7.78 17.30 3.29
C ASN A 215 7.08 16.01 2.84
N LEU A 216 6.29 16.11 1.77
CA LEU A 216 5.47 15.02 1.25
C LEU A 216 6.29 13.76 0.91
N VAL A 217 7.42 13.93 0.21
CA VAL A 217 8.24 12.80 -0.25
C VAL A 217 8.86 12.09 0.94
N GLN A 218 9.43 12.84 1.90
CA GLN A 218 9.99 12.26 3.11
C GLN A 218 8.90 11.54 3.93
N ALA A 219 7.71 12.14 4.05
CA ALA A 219 6.62 11.55 4.81
C ALA A 219 6.16 10.20 4.23
N PHE A 220 6.04 10.07 2.91
CA PHE A 220 5.65 8.78 2.31
C PHE A 220 6.76 7.74 2.29
N VAL A 221 8.00 8.15 1.95
CA VAL A 221 9.10 7.21 1.81
C VAL A 221 9.63 6.76 3.17
N MET A 222 9.74 7.67 4.13
CA MET A 222 10.38 7.38 5.41
C MET A 222 9.43 6.86 6.49
N ALA A 223 8.14 7.20 6.46
CA ALA A 223 7.22 6.85 7.55
C ALA A 223 7.18 5.34 7.87
N PRO A 224 7.10 4.41 6.89
CA PRO A 224 7.08 2.98 7.22
C PRO A 224 8.34 2.52 7.94
N PHE A 225 9.49 3.07 7.56
CA PHE A 225 10.77 2.76 8.19
C PHE A 225 10.91 3.36 9.58
N PHE A 226 10.52 4.63 9.77
CA PHE A 226 10.61 5.29 11.09
C PHE A 226 9.67 4.68 12.11
N VAL A 227 8.46 4.30 11.70
CA VAL A 227 7.54 3.57 12.57
C VAL A 227 8.12 2.22 13.00
N LEU A 228 8.81 1.50 12.10
CA LEU A 228 9.49 0.27 12.47
C LEU A 228 10.65 0.53 13.42
N LEU A 229 11.45 1.56 13.16
CA LEU A 229 12.58 1.92 14.01
C LEU A 229 12.11 2.31 15.43
N GLU A 230 11.03 3.08 15.53
CA GLU A 230 10.36 3.42 16.78
C GLU A 230 9.90 2.16 17.51
N ALA A 231 9.20 1.24 16.83
CA ALA A 231 8.75 -0.01 17.42
C ALA A 231 9.93 -0.88 17.92
N LEU A 232 11.03 -0.91 17.17
CA LEU A 232 12.26 -1.62 17.57
C LEU A 232 12.92 -0.97 18.79
N GLN A 233 12.94 0.36 18.85
CA GLN A 233 13.46 1.12 19.99
C GLN A 233 12.62 0.89 21.24
N THR A 234 11.30 1.03 21.16
CA THR A 234 10.40 0.88 22.31
C THR A 234 10.31 -0.57 22.80
N SER A 235 10.30 -1.55 21.88
CA SER A 235 10.05 -2.95 22.24
C SER A 235 11.33 -3.74 22.56
N PHE A 236 12.44 -3.42 21.89
CA PHE A 236 13.68 -4.19 21.99
C PHE A 236 14.89 -3.35 22.43
N GLY A 237 14.73 -2.05 22.67
CA GLY A 237 15.84 -1.15 22.99
C GLY A 237 16.87 -1.05 21.86
N TYR A 238 16.45 -1.27 20.62
CA TYR A 238 17.35 -1.31 19.47
C TYR A 238 17.93 0.09 19.16
N GLU A 239 19.25 0.20 19.09
CA GLU A 239 19.93 1.39 18.59
C GLU A 239 20.72 1.06 17.31
N PRO A 240 20.61 1.89 16.25
CA PRO A 240 21.46 1.78 15.06
C PRO A 240 22.97 1.78 15.40
N TYR A 241 23.36 2.64 16.33
CA TYR A 241 24.69 2.72 16.92
C TYR A 241 24.66 3.34 18.31
N PRO A 242 25.68 3.11 19.16
CA PRO A 242 25.70 3.63 20.52
C PRO A 242 25.60 5.16 20.56
N GLY A 243 24.65 5.67 21.36
CA GLY A 243 24.44 7.11 21.52
C GLY A 243 23.51 7.73 20.47
N PHE A 244 22.93 6.92 19.58
CA PHE A 244 21.94 7.38 18.60
C PHE A 244 20.74 8.02 19.28
N HIS A 245 20.17 7.40 20.32
CA HIS A 245 18.97 7.91 20.98
C HIS A 245 19.22 9.28 21.64
N VAL A 246 20.37 9.45 22.29
CA VAL A 246 20.77 10.74 22.92
C VAL A 246 20.93 11.83 21.87
N SER A 247 21.62 11.53 20.76
CA SER A 247 21.82 12.47 19.64
C SER A 247 20.48 12.88 19.00
N VAL A 248 19.61 11.91 18.72
CA VAL A 248 18.29 12.13 18.14
C VAL A 248 17.40 12.92 19.09
N GLN A 249 17.36 12.59 20.38
CA GLN A 249 16.54 13.30 21.35
C GLN A 249 16.94 14.78 21.45
N ALA A 250 18.25 15.06 21.48
CA ALA A 250 18.74 16.44 21.47
C ALA A 250 18.29 17.22 20.21
N LYS A 251 18.24 16.56 19.04
CA LYS A 251 17.74 17.15 17.79
C LYS A 251 16.22 17.34 17.81
N ILE A 252 15.45 16.38 18.34
CA ILE A 252 14.00 16.49 18.53
C ILE A 252 13.67 17.70 19.40
N ASP A 253 14.34 17.83 20.54
CA ASP A 253 14.12 18.92 21.48
C ASP A 253 14.44 20.29 20.86
N ALA A 254 15.51 20.37 20.06
CA ALA A 254 15.88 21.57 19.31
C ALA A 254 14.81 21.96 18.27
N GLU A 255 14.32 21.00 17.49
CA GLU A 255 13.27 21.21 16.48
C GLU A 255 11.93 21.63 17.12
N ILE A 256 11.55 21.00 18.23
CA ILE A 256 10.34 21.37 18.99
C ILE A 256 10.47 22.80 19.55
N LYS A 257 11.64 23.17 20.07
CA LYS A 257 11.91 24.51 20.57
C LYS A 257 11.79 25.55 19.46
N GLU A 258 12.46 25.32 18.33
CA GLU A 258 12.39 26.22 17.18
C GLU A 258 10.95 26.40 16.68
N TRP A 259 10.17 25.32 16.61
CA TRP A 259 8.77 25.38 16.22
C TRP A 259 7.92 26.22 17.20
N LYS A 260 8.12 26.03 18.52
CA LYS A 260 7.43 26.83 19.55
C LYS A 260 7.78 28.31 19.45
N GLU A 261 9.05 28.64 19.23
CA GLU A 261 9.50 30.02 19.04
C GLU A 261 8.91 30.67 17.79
N LYS A 262 8.90 29.96 16.65
CA LYS A 262 8.25 30.42 15.42
C LYS A 262 6.76 30.66 15.63
N LYS A 263 6.08 29.75 16.31
CA LYS A 263 4.65 29.89 16.63
C LYS A 263 4.37 31.10 17.52
N LEU A 264 5.22 31.35 18.51
CA LEU A 264 5.09 32.52 19.39
C LEU A 264 5.27 33.83 18.61
N LYS A 265 6.27 33.91 17.72
CA LYS A 265 6.51 35.08 16.87
C LYS A 265 5.37 35.38 15.89
N LEU A 266 4.62 34.35 15.46
CA LEU A 266 3.45 34.53 14.60
C LEU A 266 2.21 35.02 15.36
N LEU A 267 2.20 34.85 16.69
CA LEU A 267 1.09 35.24 17.57
C LEU A 267 1.32 36.59 18.26
N SER A 268 2.57 37.08 18.28
CA SER A 268 2.97 38.41 18.77
C SER A 268 2.84 39.47 17.69
#